data_AF-M0KLC1-F1
#
_entry.id   AF-M0KLC1-F1
#
_cell.length_a   1.000
_cell.length_b   1.000
_cell.length_c   1.000
_cell.angle_alpha   90.00
_cell.angle_beta   90.00
_cell.angle_gamma   90.00
#
_symmetry.space_group_name_H-M   'P 1'
#
loop_
_entity.id
_entity.type
_entity.pdbx_description
1 polymer ?
#
loop_
_entity_poly.entity_id
_entity_poly.type
_entity_poly.pdbx_seq_one_letter_code
_entity_poly.pdbx_strand_id
1 'polypeptide(L)'
;MTGIAASEPTVTTFTSTVDRIDTTAVVLTETYFYAEGGGQPADRGTLGGVEVVDVQHRNGDIVHELAEPPAFDPGETVEGQIDAAFRTYCMRAHTASHVLYGAGRRLLSDLGYGGFDISATVSDDDEAAAFGPSISGKVRVDFETTTEIDDETLTELERLTNRAVWESYDVTWEEIPRGEALDRDDIAFNTKTEEGIEGETVRVVTIEDWDVAACGGTHVGNTREIGPVTVLGRSNPGEGLTRVEFAVGPRAIRQRATEHERAMTAAKSLDTNVSELPAAVDSLQSECDDLRETVSTLRERLVDSRLTDLRDDAIEADGRTWLVGTVTGLNANGLADRAEQAVGDDIDVAALVDADGQYLGVATTGGVDAGEVVDSVTAEFGGGGGGRPTVAQGGGLDAAGDDIVAFLRDLPAAPDHGD
;
A
#
# COMPACT_ATOMS: atom_id res chain seq x y z
N MET A 1 5.93 45.13 -1.16
CA MET A 1 4.47 44.95 -1.08
C MET A 1 4.18 44.12 0.16
N THR A 2 3.08 44.38 0.87
CA THR A 2 2.76 43.65 2.12
C THR A 2 1.70 42.58 1.84
N GLY A 3 2.09 41.31 1.94
CA GLY A 3 1.13 40.20 2.05
C GLY A 3 0.66 40.09 3.50
N ILE A 4 -0.65 40.16 3.72
CA ILE A 4 -1.26 40.22 5.06
C ILE A 4 -1.93 38.87 5.41
N ALA A 5 -2.05 37.96 4.44
CA ALA A 5 -2.75 36.68 4.60
C ALA A 5 -2.31 35.88 5.83
N ALA A 6 -1.01 35.80 6.11
CA ALA A 6 -0.49 35.04 7.26
C ALA A 6 -0.69 35.74 8.61
N SER A 7 -0.74 37.09 8.64
CA SER A 7 -0.98 37.85 9.87
C SER A 7 -2.46 37.95 10.22
N GLU A 8 -3.33 37.99 9.20
CA GLU A 8 -4.79 38.09 9.34
C GLU A 8 -5.50 36.99 8.52
N PRO A 9 -5.33 35.71 8.88
CA PRO A 9 -5.71 34.58 8.03
C PRO A 9 -7.22 34.39 7.86
N THR A 10 -8.02 35.00 8.73
CA THR A 10 -9.49 34.94 8.70
C THR A 10 -10.15 36.01 7.81
N VAL A 11 -9.39 36.98 7.31
CA VAL A 11 -9.92 38.00 6.41
C VAL A 11 -10.02 37.42 4.99
N THR A 12 -11.26 37.30 4.49
CA THR A 12 -11.56 36.73 3.18
C THR A 12 -12.25 37.71 2.22
N THR A 13 -12.56 38.92 2.68
CA THR A 13 -13.11 39.99 1.84
C THR A 13 -12.41 41.29 2.23
N PHE A 14 -11.89 42.00 1.23
CA PHE A 14 -11.12 43.22 1.44
C PHE A 14 -11.23 44.13 0.22
N THR A 15 -10.80 45.37 0.38
CA THR A 15 -10.57 46.29 -0.75
C THR A 15 -9.11 46.67 -0.79
N SER A 16 -8.57 46.87 -1.99
CA SER A 16 -7.18 47.28 -2.19
C SER A 16 -7.03 48.11 -3.46
N THR A 17 -6.03 48.99 -3.48
CA THR A 17 -5.70 49.76 -4.68
C THR A 17 -4.83 48.93 -5.61
N VAL A 18 -5.15 48.93 -6.90
CA VAL A 18 -4.37 48.28 -7.96
C VAL A 18 -3.09 49.08 -8.19
N ASP A 19 -1.94 48.44 -8.06
CA ASP A 19 -0.64 49.06 -8.33
C ASP A 19 -0.27 48.93 -9.81
N ARG A 20 -0.34 47.71 -10.35
CA ARG A 20 0.05 47.42 -11.73
C ARG A 20 -0.78 46.30 -12.34
N ILE A 21 -0.98 46.38 -13.65
CA ILE A 21 -1.63 45.34 -14.46
C ILE A 21 -0.72 45.04 -15.66
N ASP A 22 -0.49 43.75 -15.92
CA ASP A 22 0.12 43.25 -17.15
C ASP A 22 -0.74 42.12 -17.71
N THR A 23 -1.58 42.45 -18.70
CA THR A 23 -2.54 41.52 -19.30
C THR A 23 -3.52 40.96 -18.26
N THR A 24 -3.28 39.76 -17.74
CA THR A 24 -4.07 39.07 -16.71
C THR A 24 -3.40 39.11 -15.33
N ALA A 25 -2.15 39.53 -15.25
CA ALA A 25 -1.38 39.61 -14.01
C ALA A 25 -1.63 40.94 -13.29
N VAL A 26 -2.12 40.88 -12.06
CA VAL A 26 -2.47 42.05 -11.25
C VAL A 26 -1.65 42.10 -9.96
N VAL A 27 -1.08 43.26 -9.69
CA VAL A 27 -0.35 43.59 -8.47
C VAL A 27 -1.16 44.62 -7.71
N LEU A 28 -1.42 44.34 -6.43
CA LEU A 28 -2.15 45.23 -5.52
C LEU A 28 -1.18 46.04 -4.64
N THR A 29 -1.66 47.02 -3.92
CA THR A 29 -0.82 47.71 -2.92
C THR A 29 -0.68 46.86 -1.65
N GLU A 30 -1.78 46.24 -1.22
CA GLU A 30 -1.85 45.23 -0.16
C GLU A 30 -2.78 44.08 -0.58
N THR A 31 -2.52 42.87 -0.11
CA THR A 31 -3.37 41.72 -0.43
C THR A 31 -3.52 40.75 0.74
N TYR A 32 -4.71 40.18 0.86
CA TYR A 32 -5.02 39.09 1.77
C TYR A 32 -5.04 37.72 1.07
N PHE A 33 -4.79 37.65 -0.25
CA PHE A 33 -4.54 36.38 -0.92
C PHE A 33 -3.17 35.85 -0.48
N TYR A 34 -3.13 34.58 -0.06
CA TYR A 34 -1.90 33.85 0.15
C TYR A 34 -1.35 33.44 -1.22
N ALA A 35 -0.11 33.83 -1.49
CA ALA A 35 0.63 33.31 -2.62
C ALA A 35 1.14 31.91 -2.28
N GLU A 36 1.18 31.00 -3.26
CA GLU A 36 1.72 29.66 -3.07
C GLU A 36 3.13 29.71 -2.46
N GLY A 37 3.38 28.87 -1.45
CA GLY A 37 4.65 28.86 -0.73
C GLY A 37 4.61 27.92 0.48
N GLY A 38 5.77 27.41 0.90
CA GLY A 38 5.90 26.56 2.08
C GLY A 38 5.09 25.25 2.04
N GLY A 39 4.69 24.78 0.85
CA GLY A 39 3.84 23.60 0.67
C GLY A 39 2.33 23.87 0.74
N GLN A 40 1.91 25.10 1.01
CA GLN A 40 0.52 25.51 0.95
C GLN A 40 0.21 26.11 -0.45
N PRO A 41 -0.88 25.71 -1.12
CA PRO A 41 -1.28 26.24 -2.41
C PRO A 41 -1.74 27.69 -2.30
N ALA A 42 -1.68 28.40 -3.42
CA ALA A 42 -2.24 29.73 -3.56
C ALA A 42 -3.73 29.76 -3.21
N ASP A 43 -4.18 30.88 -2.64
CA ASP A 43 -5.61 31.11 -2.49
C ASP A 43 -6.31 31.30 -3.83
N ARG A 44 -7.61 31.01 -3.79
CA ARG A 44 -8.54 31.19 -4.91
C ARG A 44 -9.56 32.24 -4.55
N GLY A 45 -10.25 32.77 -5.55
CA GLY A 45 -11.30 33.74 -5.32
C GLY A 45 -11.57 34.63 -6.52
N THR A 46 -11.96 35.86 -6.26
CA THR A 46 -12.16 36.88 -7.28
C THR A 46 -11.50 38.21 -6.90
N LEU A 47 -11.14 38.98 -7.92
CA LEU A 47 -10.61 40.33 -7.80
C LEU A 47 -11.37 41.23 -8.79
N GLY A 48 -12.10 42.22 -8.29
CA GLY A 48 -12.97 43.05 -9.12
C GLY A 48 -14.05 42.25 -9.87
N GLY A 49 -14.46 41.10 -9.32
CA GLY A 49 -15.43 40.19 -9.94
C GLY A 49 -14.85 39.22 -10.97
N VAL A 50 -13.54 39.29 -11.26
CA VAL A 50 -12.85 38.35 -12.15
C VAL A 50 -12.19 37.24 -11.33
N GLU A 51 -12.28 36.00 -11.78
CA GLU A 51 -11.67 34.84 -11.11
C GLU A 51 -10.15 34.97 -11.01
N VAL A 52 -9.60 34.70 -9.82
CA VAL A 52 -8.16 34.57 -9.55
C VAL A 52 -7.80 33.09 -9.65
N VAL A 53 -7.00 32.72 -10.66
CA VAL A 53 -6.64 31.33 -10.95
C VAL A 53 -5.33 30.90 -10.28
N ASP A 54 -4.46 31.86 -9.96
CA ASP A 54 -3.17 31.61 -9.31
C ASP A 54 -2.67 32.87 -8.58
N VAL A 55 -1.88 32.70 -7.53
CA VAL A 55 -1.24 33.78 -6.78
C VAL A 55 0.19 33.39 -6.43
N GLN A 56 1.17 34.17 -6.91
CA GLN A 56 2.58 33.78 -6.85
C GLN A 56 3.47 34.93 -6.39
N HIS A 57 4.57 34.60 -5.71
CA HIS A 57 5.66 35.54 -5.48
C HIS A 57 6.50 35.68 -6.77
N ARG A 58 6.59 36.90 -7.34
CA ARG A 58 7.43 37.20 -8.52
C ARG A 58 8.20 38.48 -8.30
N ASN A 59 9.53 38.41 -8.27
CA ASN A 59 10.43 39.58 -8.10
C ASN A 59 10.11 40.45 -6.86
N GLY A 60 9.65 39.86 -5.76
CA GLY A 60 9.28 40.57 -4.52
C GLY A 60 7.84 41.12 -4.49
N ASP A 61 7.08 40.96 -5.58
CA ASP A 61 5.66 41.29 -5.64
C ASP A 61 4.80 40.01 -5.49
N ILE A 62 3.59 40.15 -4.95
CA ILE A 62 2.54 39.12 -5.01
C ILE A 62 1.71 39.39 -6.26
N VAL A 63 1.77 38.47 -7.21
CA VAL A 63 1.10 38.57 -8.51
C VAL A 63 -0.13 37.69 -8.50
N HIS A 64 -1.29 38.29 -8.76
CA HIS A 64 -2.57 37.60 -8.92
C HIS A 64 -2.81 37.37 -10.40
N GLU A 65 -2.85 36.12 -10.83
CA GLU A 65 -3.18 35.75 -12.20
C GLU A 65 -4.70 35.63 -12.32
N LEU A 66 -5.31 36.44 -13.19
CA LEU A 66 -6.74 36.43 -13.44
C LEU A 66 -7.11 35.52 -14.62
N ALA A 67 -8.30 34.93 -14.59
CA ALA A 67 -8.80 34.09 -15.68
C ALA A 67 -8.97 34.86 -17.01
N GLU A 68 -9.22 36.17 -16.93
CA GLU A 68 -9.36 37.07 -18.07
C GLU A 68 -8.86 38.49 -17.72
N PRO A 69 -8.55 39.34 -18.72
CA PRO A 69 -8.10 40.70 -18.46
C PRO A 69 -9.15 41.50 -17.65
N PRO A 70 -8.72 42.24 -16.61
CA PRO A 70 -9.63 42.98 -15.76
C PRO A 70 -10.24 44.20 -16.47
N ALA A 71 -11.42 44.62 -16.01
CA ALA A 71 -12.11 45.83 -16.50
C ALA A 71 -11.80 47.10 -15.68
N PHE A 72 -10.76 47.06 -14.84
CA PHE A 72 -10.31 48.15 -13.98
C PHE A 72 -8.86 48.54 -14.33
N ASP A 73 -8.48 49.79 -14.05
CA ASP A 73 -7.16 50.34 -14.35
C ASP A 73 -6.25 50.45 -13.10
N PRO A 74 -4.92 50.56 -13.26
CA PRO A 74 -4.01 50.92 -12.17
C PRO A 74 -4.44 52.21 -11.45
N GLY A 75 -4.40 52.20 -10.12
CA GLY A 75 -4.85 53.28 -9.25
C GLY A 75 -6.31 53.18 -8.79
N GLU A 76 -7.11 52.28 -9.38
CA GLU A 76 -8.48 52.01 -8.91
C GLU A 76 -8.48 51.16 -7.63
N THR A 77 -9.54 51.30 -6.84
CA THR A 77 -9.81 50.44 -5.68
C THR A 77 -10.74 49.32 -6.08
N VAL A 78 -10.30 48.08 -5.89
CA VAL A 78 -11.04 46.87 -6.25
C VAL A 78 -11.35 46.04 -5.01
N GLU A 79 -12.44 45.27 -5.07
CA GLU A 79 -12.77 44.28 -4.04
C GLU A 79 -12.09 42.95 -4.35
N GLY A 80 -11.43 42.36 -3.34
CA GLY A 80 -10.95 41.00 -3.37
C GLY A 80 -11.84 40.11 -2.51
N GLN A 81 -12.26 38.96 -3.04
CA GLN A 81 -13.03 37.94 -2.33
C GLN A 81 -12.30 36.61 -2.42
N ILE A 82 -11.78 36.10 -1.32
CA ILE A 82 -11.12 34.79 -1.22
C ILE A 82 -12.17 33.70 -1.00
N ASP A 83 -11.96 32.52 -1.58
CA ASP A 83 -12.71 31.32 -1.24
C ASP A 83 -12.44 30.94 0.22
N ALA A 84 -13.34 31.36 1.10
CA ALA A 84 -13.25 31.15 2.53
C ALA A 84 -13.21 29.65 2.91
N ALA A 85 -13.86 28.80 2.14
CA ALA A 85 -13.92 27.38 2.42
C ALA A 85 -12.58 26.70 2.11
N PHE A 86 -11.97 27.03 0.97
CA PHE A 86 -10.64 26.57 0.59
C PHE A 86 -9.55 27.12 1.54
N ARG A 87 -9.60 28.43 1.86
CA ARG A 87 -8.70 29.06 2.85
C ARG A 87 -8.75 28.34 4.20
N THR A 88 -9.96 28.12 4.71
CA THR A 88 -10.15 27.45 6.01
C THR A 88 -9.59 26.03 5.99
N TYR A 89 -9.79 25.30 4.89
CA TYR A 89 -9.19 23.97 4.74
C TYR A 89 -7.67 24.01 4.75
N CYS A 90 -7.06 24.95 4.02
CA CYS A 90 -5.61 25.12 4.00
C CYS A 90 -5.07 25.43 5.39
N MET A 91 -5.69 26.37 6.12
CA MET A 91 -5.31 26.69 7.51
C MET A 91 -5.37 25.48 8.43
N ARG A 92 -6.44 24.67 8.33
CA ARG A 92 -6.61 23.44 9.12
C ARG A 92 -5.56 22.39 8.78
N ALA A 93 -5.35 22.15 7.49
CA ALA A 93 -4.39 21.17 7.00
C ALA A 93 -2.95 21.56 7.36
N HIS A 94 -2.60 22.84 7.23
CA HIS A 94 -1.31 23.38 7.61
C HIS A 94 -1.09 23.27 9.11
N THR A 95 -2.03 23.72 9.93
CA THR A 95 -1.87 23.58 11.39
C THR A 95 -1.81 22.11 11.82
N ALA A 96 -2.57 21.22 11.18
CA ALA A 96 -2.48 19.79 11.42
C ALA A 96 -1.12 19.19 11.06
N SER A 97 -0.40 19.76 10.08
CA SER A 97 0.95 19.31 9.74
C SER A 97 1.93 19.57 10.87
N HIS A 98 1.85 20.75 11.51
CA HIS A 98 2.61 21.08 12.72
C HIS A 98 2.23 20.19 13.90
N VAL A 99 0.93 19.92 14.09
CA VAL A 99 0.48 19.01 15.14
C VAL A 99 1.03 17.59 14.92
N LEU A 100 0.99 17.10 13.69
CA LEU A 100 1.55 15.79 13.31
C LEU A 100 3.08 15.76 13.47
N TYR A 101 3.77 16.85 13.11
CA TYR A 101 5.21 16.97 13.32
C TYR A 101 5.59 16.99 14.80
N GLY A 102 4.85 17.72 15.64
CA GLY A 102 5.00 17.69 17.09
C GLY A 102 4.71 16.32 17.71
N ALA A 103 3.81 15.52 17.14
CA ALA A 103 3.63 14.12 17.51
C ALA A 103 4.88 13.30 17.15
N GLY A 104 5.42 13.50 15.94
CA GLY A 104 6.69 12.92 15.50
C GLY A 104 7.84 13.20 16.47
N ARG A 105 8.01 14.45 16.92
CA ARG A 105 9.07 14.86 17.89
C ARG A 105 9.04 14.05 19.19
N ARG A 106 7.88 13.50 19.56
CA ARG A 106 7.68 12.70 20.78
C ARG A 106 7.93 11.21 20.58
N LEU A 107 7.86 10.73 19.34
CA LEU A 107 7.98 9.30 19.01
C LEU A 107 9.32 8.96 18.36
N LEU A 108 9.91 9.89 17.61
CA LEU A 108 11.06 9.65 16.73
C LEU A 108 12.31 10.29 17.35
N SER A 109 13.36 9.50 17.52
CA SER A 109 14.57 9.92 18.26
C SER A 109 15.46 10.91 17.52
N ASP A 110 15.36 10.96 16.20
CA ASP A 110 16.26 11.69 15.30
C ASP A 110 15.48 12.50 14.25
N LEU A 111 14.31 13.02 14.65
CA LEU A 111 13.40 13.69 13.73
C LEU A 111 13.98 14.97 13.12
N GLY A 112 14.06 14.98 11.80
CA GLY A 112 14.21 16.15 10.95
C GLY A 112 12.97 16.40 10.08
N TYR A 113 12.99 17.55 9.39
CA TYR A 113 11.90 18.00 8.55
C TYR A 113 12.20 17.78 7.06
N GLY A 114 11.47 16.87 6.43
CA GLY A 114 11.66 16.48 5.03
C GLY A 114 10.84 17.29 4.02
N GLY A 115 9.74 17.93 4.46
CA GLY A 115 8.82 18.72 3.64
C GLY A 115 7.34 18.63 4.06
N PHE A 116 6.53 19.54 3.52
CA PHE A 116 5.08 19.58 3.67
C PHE A 116 4.46 19.92 2.31
N ASP A 117 3.26 19.40 2.04
CA ASP A 117 2.52 19.71 0.82
C ASP A 117 1.01 19.51 1.02
N ILE A 118 0.22 20.48 0.55
CA ILE A 118 -1.22 20.40 0.37
C ILE A 118 -1.50 20.42 -1.14
N SER A 119 -1.62 19.22 -1.72
CA SER A 119 -2.11 19.06 -3.08
C SER A 119 -3.63 18.91 -3.05
N ALA A 120 -4.38 20.03 -3.01
CA ALA A 120 -5.84 20.00 -2.88
C ALA A 120 -6.56 20.81 -3.97
N THR A 121 -7.67 20.24 -4.45
CA THR A 121 -8.59 20.85 -5.42
C THR A 121 -10.01 20.71 -4.93
N VAL A 122 -10.83 21.73 -5.21
CA VAL A 122 -12.29 21.61 -5.05
C VAL A 122 -12.76 20.55 -6.05
N SER A 123 -13.50 19.56 -5.58
CA SER A 123 -14.17 18.53 -6.37
C SER A 123 -15.65 18.83 -6.44
N ASP A 124 -16.29 18.52 -7.55
CA ASP A 124 -17.76 18.60 -7.70
C ASP A 124 -18.47 17.36 -7.13
N ASP A 125 -17.81 16.60 -6.25
CA ASP A 125 -18.39 15.40 -5.64
C ASP A 125 -19.53 15.79 -4.67
N ASP A 126 -20.77 15.62 -5.13
CA ASP A 126 -22.01 15.93 -4.40
C ASP A 126 -22.10 15.26 -3.01
N GLU A 127 -21.53 14.06 -2.86
CA GLU A 127 -21.46 13.32 -1.59
C GLU A 127 -20.66 14.06 -0.50
N ALA A 128 -19.65 14.85 -0.90
CA ALA A 128 -18.82 15.59 0.04
C ALA A 128 -19.47 16.90 0.53
N ALA A 129 -20.43 17.45 -0.22
CA ALA A 129 -21.15 18.67 0.12
C ALA A 129 -21.99 18.55 1.42
N ALA A 130 -22.38 17.32 1.80
CA ALA A 130 -23.17 17.06 3.01
C ALA A 130 -22.41 17.36 4.32
N PHE A 131 -21.07 17.37 4.30
CA PHE A 131 -20.23 17.53 5.50
C PHE A 131 -19.26 18.72 5.42
N GLY A 132 -19.28 19.51 4.35
CA GLY A 132 -18.41 20.67 4.16
C GLY A 132 -18.02 20.87 2.70
N PRO A 133 -17.05 21.75 2.41
CA PRO A 133 -16.54 21.89 1.04
C PRO A 133 -15.95 20.57 0.56
N SER A 134 -16.32 20.20 -0.67
CA SER A 134 -15.80 19.01 -1.36
C SER A 134 -14.37 19.30 -1.78
N ILE A 135 -13.43 19.09 -0.87
CA ILE A 135 -12.01 19.25 -1.15
C ILE A 135 -11.41 17.86 -1.29
N SER A 136 -10.98 17.57 -2.51
CA SER A 136 -10.23 16.38 -2.88
C SER A 136 -8.74 16.73 -2.91
N GLY A 137 -7.88 15.86 -2.39
CA GLY A 137 -6.47 16.19 -2.33
C GLY A 137 -5.68 15.33 -1.38
N LYS A 138 -4.36 15.48 -1.44
CA LYS A 138 -3.40 14.86 -0.55
C LYS A 138 -2.81 15.94 0.33
N VAL A 139 -2.79 15.69 1.64
CA VAL A 139 -1.99 16.45 2.59
C VAL A 139 -0.93 15.51 3.13
N ARG A 140 0.33 15.95 3.16
CA ARG A 140 1.44 15.09 3.57
C ARG A 140 2.49 15.85 4.36
N VAL A 141 3.14 15.15 5.27
CA VAL A 141 4.40 15.57 5.91
C VAL A 141 5.45 14.52 5.59
N ASP A 142 6.64 14.96 5.20
CA ASP A 142 7.80 14.12 5.03
C ASP A 142 8.66 14.25 6.28
N PHE A 143 8.80 13.15 7.02
CA PHE A 143 9.74 13.05 8.13
C PHE A 143 11.11 12.65 7.62
N GLU A 144 12.14 13.39 8.01
CA GLU A 144 13.52 12.95 7.85
C GLU A 144 13.92 12.21 9.11
N THR A 145 14.14 10.91 9.01
CA THR A 145 14.40 10.06 10.19
C THR A 145 14.98 8.73 9.76
N THR A 146 15.88 8.19 10.57
CA THR A 146 16.34 6.80 10.47
C THR A 146 15.50 5.84 11.30
N THR A 147 14.67 6.37 12.21
CA THR A 147 13.70 5.59 12.98
C THR A 147 12.62 5.04 12.05
N GLU A 148 12.40 3.72 12.08
CA GLU A 148 11.32 3.09 11.31
C GLU A 148 9.96 3.57 11.81
N ILE A 149 9.11 4.01 10.89
CA ILE A 149 7.71 4.35 11.17
C ILE A 149 6.85 3.17 10.73
N ASP A 150 6.62 2.22 11.63
CA ASP A 150 5.76 1.06 11.37
C ASP A 150 4.25 1.37 11.58
N ASP A 151 3.40 0.34 11.50
CA ASP A 151 1.93 0.51 11.57
C ASP A 151 1.47 0.92 12.98
N GLU A 152 2.19 0.46 14.01
CA GLU A 152 1.98 0.88 15.39
C GLU A 152 2.34 2.35 15.57
N THR A 153 3.47 2.78 15.02
CA THR A 153 3.92 4.18 15.06
C THR A 153 2.96 5.09 14.29
N LEU A 154 2.43 4.67 13.13
CA LEU A 154 1.39 5.44 12.41
C LEU A 154 0.11 5.62 13.25
N THR A 155 -0.31 4.56 13.93
CA THR A 155 -1.48 4.60 14.82
C THR A 155 -1.24 5.56 15.98
N GLU A 156 -0.05 5.55 16.57
CA GLU A 156 0.32 6.43 17.67
C GLU A 156 0.47 7.89 17.21
N LEU A 157 1.01 8.14 16.02
CA LEU A 157 1.03 9.47 15.39
C LEU A 157 -0.39 10.03 15.27
N GLU A 158 -1.34 9.25 14.76
CA GLU A 158 -2.74 9.68 14.69
C GLU A 158 -3.30 9.99 16.08
N ARG A 159 -3.05 9.11 17.06
CA ARG A 159 -3.57 9.24 18.43
C ARG A 159 -3.05 10.51 19.11
N LEU A 160 -1.75 10.77 19.04
CA LEU A 160 -1.14 11.97 19.60
C LEU A 160 -1.60 13.24 18.87
N THR A 161 -1.74 13.18 17.55
CA THR A 161 -2.24 14.31 16.75
C THR A 161 -3.66 14.69 17.17
N ASN A 162 -4.57 13.72 17.25
CA ASN A 162 -5.95 13.99 17.68
C ASN A 162 -6.03 14.35 19.17
N ARG A 163 -5.10 13.87 20.01
CA ARG A 163 -4.99 14.34 21.39
C ARG A 163 -4.68 15.83 21.42
N ALA A 164 -3.69 16.31 20.67
CA ALA A 164 -3.38 17.73 20.63
C ALA A 164 -4.49 18.60 20.05
N VAL A 165 -5.28 18.07 19.10
CA VAL A 165 -6.54 18.70 18.66
C VAL A 165 -7.55 18.79 19.81
N TRP A 166 -7.71 17.70 20.57
CA TRP A 166 -8.65 17.63 21.70
C TRP A 166 -8.27 18.59 22.84
N GLU A 167 -6.99 18.67 23.20
CA GLU A 167 -6.48 19.57 24.25
C GLU A 167 -6.66 21.05 23.88
N SER A 168 -6.93 21.37 22.60
CA SER A 168 -7.30 22.72 22.14
C SER A 168 -6.22 23.76 22.45
N TYR A 169 -4.96 23.47 22.09
CA TYR A 169 -3.84 24.38 22.26
C TYR A 169 -4.00 25.66 21.43
N ASP A 170 -3.58 26.78 22.01
CA ASP A 170 -3.54 28.05 21.29
C ASP A 170 -2.43 28.04 20.24
N VAL A 171 -2.73 28.65 19.10
CA VAL A 171 -1.81 28.80 17.97
C VAL A 171 -1.56 30.28 17.77
N THR A 172 -0.31 30.68 17.93
CA THR A 172 0.13 32.08 17.88
C THR A 172 1.25 32.25 16.87
N TRP A 173 1.46 33.48 16.42
CA TRP A 173 2.56 33.80 15.51
C TRP A 173 3.13 35.18 15.82
N GLU A 174 4.44 35.31 15.66
CA GLU A 174 5.18 36.55 15.85
C GLU A 174 6.36 36.65 14.87
N GLU A 175 6.82 37.87 14.63
CA GLU A 175 8.06 38.12 13.90
C GLU A 175 9.19 38.40 14.89
N ILE A 176 10.26 37.60 14.83
CA ILE A 176 11.45 37.80 15.66
C ILE A 176 12.69 38.04 14.78
N PRO A 177 13.74 38.70 15.29
CA PRO A 177 14.98 38.88 14.54
C PRO A 177 15.58 37.55 14.10
N ARG A 178 16.10 37.48 12.86
CA ARG A 178 16.66 36.24 12.31
C ARG A 178 17.76 35.63 13.17
N GLY A 179 18.66 36.45 13.69
CA GLY A 179 19.73 35.96 14.58
C GLY A 179 19.18 35.26 15.82
N GLU A 180 18.14 35.83 16.43
CA GLU A 180 17.47 35.25 17.59
C GLU A 180 16.75 33.94 17.25
N ALA A 181 16.10 33.87 16.09
CA ALA A 181 15.46 32.64 15.63
C ALA A 181 16.47 31.51 15.43
N LEU A 182 17.61 31.80 14.78
CA LEU A 182 18.64 30.80 14.50
C LEU A 182 19.39 30.32 15.75
N ASP A 183 19.38 31.11 16.82
CA ASP A 183 19.97 30.75 18.12
C ASP A 183 19.01 29.87 18.98
N ARG A 184 17.77 29.64 18.54
CA ARG A 184 16.75 28.85 19.24
C ARG A 184 16.63 27.43 18.69
N ASP A 185 17.08 26.45 19.47
CA ASP A 185 17.04 25.02 19.12
C ASP A 185 15.61 24.43 19.04
N ASP A 186 14.62 25.09 19.66
CA ASP A 186 13.25 24.60 19.71
C ASP A 186 12.46 24.86 18.40
N ILE A 187 12.93 25.81 17.59
CA ILE A 187 12.30 26.21 16.33
C ILE A 187 12.65 25.21 15.22
N ALA A 188 11.63 24.57 14.64
CA ALA A 188 11.79 23.80 13.42
C ALA A 188 12.02 24.74 12.22
N PHE A 189 13.04 24.45 11.41
CA PHE A 189 13.29 25.16 10.15
C PHE A 189 13.12 24.22 8.97
N ASN A 190 12.46 24.70 7.91
CA ASN A 190 12.50 24.05 6.62
C ASN A 190 13.79 24.46 5.89
N THR A 191 14.81 23.60 5.98
CA THR A 191 16.13 23.86 5.40
C THR A 191 16.18 23.74 3.88
N LYS A 192 15.13 23.20 3.24
CA LYS A 192 15.10 22.98 1.78
C LYS A 192 14.54 24.14 0.97
N THR A 193 13.58 24.89 1.51
CA THR A 193 12.97 26.02 0.77
C THR A 193 13.65 27.35 1.04
N GLU A 194 14.46 27.50 2.10
CA GLU A 194 15.01 28.79 2.60
C GLU A 194 13.94 29.88 2.89
N GLU A 195 12.69 29.68 2.46
CA GLU A 195 11.50 30.48 2.73
C GLU A 195 11.29 30.60 4.24
N GLY A 196 11.33 31.84 4.72
CA GLY A 196 11.24 32.18 6.14
C GLY A 196 12.59 32.38 6.83
N ILE A 197 13.73 32.11 6.16
CA ILE A 197 15.09 32.42 6.67
C ILE A 197 15.70 33.61 5.91
N GLU A 198 15.17 33.94 4.74
CA GLU A 198 15.57 35.10 3.94
C GLU A 198 14.90 36.39 4.44
N GLY A 199 15.62 37.18 5.23
CA GLY A 199 15.13 38.45 5.77
C GLY A 199 15.86 38.91 7.02
N GLU A 200 15.49 40.09 7.53
CA GLU A 200 15.93 40.59 8.83
C GLU A 200 15.15 39.95 9.99
N THR A 201 13.91 39.51 9.72
CA THR A 201 13.00 38.84 10.65
C THR A 201 12.56 37.47 10.14
N VAL A 202 12.12 36.61 11.06
CA VAL A 202 11.57 35.28 10.81
C VAL A 202 10.19 35.21 11.47
N ARG A 203 9.17 34.78 10.72
CA ARG A 203 7.84 34.50 11.29
C ARG A 203 7.85 33.14 11.96
N VAL A 204 7.62 33.14 13.27
CA VAL A 204 7.56 31.94 14.10
C VAL A 204 6.12 31.66 14.47
N VAL A 205 5.67 30.44 14.21
CA VAL A 205 4.37 29.92 14.62
C VAL A 205 4.58 29.00 15.81
N THR A 206 3.82 29.22 16.87
CA THR A 206 3.87 28.45 18.11
C THR A 206 2.51 27.80 18.34
N ILE A 207 2.50 26.46 18.44
CA ILE A 207 1.43 25.69 19.04
C ILE A 207 1.83 25.43 20.48
N GLU A 208 1.07 25.99 21.42
CA GLU A 208 1.37 25.95 22.86
C GLU A 208 1.76 24.54 23.33
N ASP A 209 2.91 24.44 24.03
CA ASP A 209 3.47 23.21 24.58
C ASP A 209 3.62 22.03 23.58
N TRP A 210 3.51 22.28 22.28
CA TRP A 210 3.42 21.23 21.27
C TRP A 210 4.48 21.31 20.19
N ASP A 211 4.53 22.40 19.44
CA ASP A 211 5.41 22.62 18.28
C ASP A 211 5.73 24.10 18.10
N VAL A 212 6.96 24.41 17.69
CA VAL A 212 7.42 25.77 17.37
C VAL A 212 8.19 25.70 16.06
N ALA A 213 7.81 26.50 15.07
CA ALA A 213 8.37 26.41 13.73
C ALA A 213 8.44 27.76 13.02
N ALA A 214 9.48 27.95 12.20
CA ALA A 214 9.53 29.03 11.23
C ALA A 214 8.58 28.70 10.07
N CYS A 215 7.50 29.47 9.93
CA CYS A 215 6.47 29.18 8.94
C CYS A 215 5.79 30.46 8.42
N GLY A 216 5.69 30.57 7.10
CA GLY A 216 5.01 31.67 6.40
C GLY A 216 3.53 31.42 6.12
N GLY A 217 3.02 30.22 6.39
CA GLY A 217 1.66 29.80 6.05
C GLY A 217 0.54 30.43 6.88
N THR A 218 -0.70 30.18 6.45
CA THR A 218 -1.89 30.55 7.20
C THR A 218 -2.27 29.45 8.19
N HIS A 219 -2.65 29.83 9.42
CA HIS A 219 -2.95 28.89 10.50
C HIS A 219 -4.28 29.22 11.17
N VAL A 220 -4.93 28.21 11.74
CA VAL A 220 -6.06 28.42 12.65
C VAL A 220 -5.54 29.01 13.97
N GLY A 221 -6.42 29.65 14.76
CA GLY A 221 -6.03 30.25 16.04
C GLY A 221 -5.95 29.26 17.20
N ASN A 222 -6.55 28.07 17.05
CA ASN A 222 -6.54 27.03 18.06
C ASN A 222 -6.63 25.63 17.42
N THR A 223 -5.92 24.64 17.97
CA THR A 223 -5.87 23.28 17.37
C THR A 223 -7.22 22.60 17.27
N ARG A 224 -8.20 22.96 18.11
CA ARG A 224 -9.58 22.41 18.02
C ARG A 224 -10.26 22.72 16.69
N GLU A 225 -9.85 23.80 16.03
CA GLU A 225 -10.42 24.24 14.76
C GLU A 225 -10.01 23.33 13.60
N ILE A 226 -8.96 22.52 13.76
CA ILE A 226 -8.53 21.51 12.78
C ILE A 226 -9.65 20.49 12.53
N GLY A 227 -10.35 20.07 13.60
CA GLY A 227 -11.27 18.94 13.57
C GLY A 227 -10.54 17.59 13.54
N PRO A 228 -11.26 16.49 13.27
CA PRO A 228 -10.67 15.16 13.26
C PRO A 228 -9.53 15.05 12.24
N VAL A 229 -8.46 14.35 12.62
CA VAL A 229 -7.33 14.02 11.73
C VAL A 229 -7.28 12.52 11.53
N THR A 230 -7.11 12.04 10.30
CA THR A 230 -6.94 10.62 10.00
C THR A 230 -5.65 10.44 9.22
N VAL A 231 -4.75 9.59 9.73
CA VAL A 231 -3.52 9.20 9.04
C VAL A 231 -3.88 8.13 8.01
N LEU A 232 -3.57 8.39 6.73
CA LEU A 232 -3.99 7.56 5.62
C LEU A 232 -2.98 6.44 5.30
N GLY A 233 -1.70 6.70 5.57
CA GLY A 233 -0.64 5.73 5.34
C GLY A 233 0.72 6.39 5.18
N ARG A 234 1.73 5.55 4.92
CA ARG A 234 3.11 5.97 4.67
C ARG A 234 3.62 5.55 3.29
N SER A 235 4.61 6.29 2.81
CA SER A 235 5.40 5.93 1.62
C SER A 235 6.85 6.40 1.79
N ASN A 236 7.76 5.88 0.97
CA ASN A 236 9.17 6.29 0.96
C ASN A 236 9.43 7.20 -0.26
N PRO A 237 9.58 8.52 -0.07
CA PRO A 237 9.86 9.47 -1.16
C PRO A 237 11.35 9.59 -1.50
N GLY A 238 12.26 8.98 -0.72
CA GLY A 238 13.71 9.10 -0.88
C GLY A 238 14.48 8.57 0.33
N GLU A 239 15.80 8.44 0.18
CA GLU A 239 16.68 7.98 1.26
C GLU A 239 16.54 8.84 2.53
N GLY A 240 16.38 8.20 3.69
CA GLY A 240 16.21 8.87 4.97
C GLY A 240 14.87 9.57 5.19
N LEU A 241 13.91 9.40 4.28
CA LEU A 241 12.60 10.06 4.35
C LEU A 241 11.46 9.04 4.51
N THR A 242 10.50 9.38 5.36
CA THR A 242 9.20 8.72 5.42
C THR A 242 8.08 9.75 5.26
N ARG A 243 7.31 9.62 4.19
CA ARG A 243 6.13 10.43 3.93
C ARG A 243 4.92 9.86 4.64
N VAL A 244 4.25 10.68 5.43
CA VAL A 244 2.95 10.36 6.04
C VAL A 244 1.87 11.22 5.37
N GLU A 245 0.90 10.56 4.74
CA GLU A 245 -0.29 11.21 4.18
C GLU A 245 -1.39 11.23 5.25
N PHE A 246 -2.13 12.33 5.35
CA PHE A 246 -3.23 12.48 6.30
C PHE A 246 -4.38 13.30 5.72
N ALA A 247 -5.52 13.25 6.40
CA ALA A 247 -6.71 14.04 6.09
C ALA A 247 -7.19 14.77 7.34
N VAL A 248 -7.86 15.91 7.14
CA VAL A 248 -8.47 16.72 8.20
C VAL A 248 -9.97 16.90 7.98
N GLY A 249 -10.71 17.13 9.05
CA GLY A 249 -12.12 17.52 9.01
C GLY A 249 -13.03 16.52 8.27
N PRO A 250 -13.88 16.98 7.34
CA PRO A 250 -14.85 16.10 6.66
C PRO A 250 -14.22 14.92 5.91
N ARG A 251 -13.05 15.10 5.30
CA ARG A 251 -12.34 14.01 4.62
C ARG A 251 -11.85 12.96 5.62
N ALA A 252 -11.33 13.38 6.76
CA ALA A 252 -10.91 12.48 7.84
C ALA A 252 -12.07 11.63 8.37
N ILE A 253 -13.24 12.27 8.57
CA ILE A 253 -14.47 11.60 9.03
C ILE A 253 -14.93 10.54 8.02
N ARG A 254 -14.97 10.90 6.73
CA ARG A 254 -15.36 9.95 5.66
C ARG A 254 -14.42 8.75 5.61
N GLN A 255 -13.11 8.99 5.67
CA GLN A 255 -12.13 7.90 5.66
C GLN A 255 -12.37 6.92 6.81
N ARG A 256 -12.53 7.43 8.05
CA ARG A 256 -12.81 6.59 9.23
C ARG A 256 -14.10 5.78 9.07
N ALA A 257 -15.15 6.39 8.52
CA ALA A 257 -16.41 5.70 8.28
C ALA A 257 -16.26 4.55 7.27
N THR A 258 -15.53 4.79 6.17
CA THR A 258 -15.22 3.75 5.17
C THR A 258 -14.39 2.62 5.74
N GLU A 259 -13.37 2.92 6.55
CA GLU A 259 -12.56 1.90 7.23
C GLU A 259 -13.38 1.09 8.23
N HIS A 260 -14.26 1.76 8.98
CA HIS A 260 -15.16 1.11 9.92
C HIS A 260 -16.14 0.16 9.22
N GLU A 261 -16.72 0.57 8.09
CA GLU A 261 -17.58 -0.27 7.25
C GLU A 261 -16.83 -1.51 6.72
N ARG A 262 -15.60 -1.33 6.24
CA ARG A 262 -14.74 -2.44 5.77
C ARG A 262 -14.44 -3.42 6.90
N ALA A 263 -14.10 -2.93 8.09
CA ALA A 263 -13.85 -3.77 9.26
C ALA A 263 -15.11 -4.54 9.66
N MET A 264 -16.28 -3.90 9.72
CA MET A 264 -17.54 -4.60 9.99
C MET A 264 -17.86 -5.66 8.94
N THR A 265 -17.60 -5.37 7.67
CA THR A 265 -17.85 -6.31 6.56
C THR A 265 -16.96 -7.55 6.70
N ALA A 266 -15.66 -7.35 6.96
CA ALA A 266 -14.73 -8.45 7.22
C ALA A 266 -15.13 -9.27 8.45
N ALA A 267 -15.54 -8.61 9.54
CA ALA A 267 -15.95 -9.28 10.77
C ALA A 267 -17.18 -10.15 10.52
N LYS A 268 -18.17 -9.63 9.79
CA LYS A 268 -19.36 -10.39 9.38
C LYS A 268 -19.01 -11.59 8.50
N SER A 269 -18.06 -11.46 7.58
CA SER A 269 -17.63 -12.57 6.71
C SER A 269 -16.95 -13.70 7.48
N LEU A 270 -16.31 -13.40 8.61
CA LEU A 270 -15.66 -14.37 9.49
C LEU A 270 -16.54 -14.80 10.68
N ASP A 271 -17.81 -14.39 10.71
CA ASP A 271 -18.74 -14.62 11.83
C ASP A 271 -18.15 -14.20 13.20
N THR A 272 -17.43 -13.08 13.21
CA THR A 272 -16.77 -12.51 14.39
C THR A 272 -17.16 -11.04 14.58
N ASN A 273 -16.57 -10.39 15.59
CA ASN A 273 -16.70 -8.95 15.82
C ASN A 273 -15.38 -8.24 15.50
N VAL A 274 -15.43 -6.91 15.32
CA VAL A 274 -14.26 -6.12 14.88
C VAL A 274 -13.07 -6.24 15.83
N SER A 275 -13.28 -6.34 17.14
CA SER A 275 -12.18 -6.52 18.10
C SER A 275 -11.52 -7.89 18.05
N GLU A 276 -12.25 -8.93 17.67
CA GLU A 276 -11.74 -10.31 17.58
C GLU A 276 -11.29 -10.67 16.16
N LEU A 277 -11.32 -9.72 15.22
CA LEU A 277 -10.89 -9.92 13.83
C LEU A 277 -9.48 -10.51 13.72
N PRO A 278 -8.45 -9.99 14.42
CA PRO A 278 -7.10 -10.55 14.31
C PRO A 278 -7.04 -12.03 14.71
N ALA A 279 -7.62 -12.38 15.87
CA ALA A 279 -7.65 -13.75 16.36
C ALA A 279 -8.44 -14.70 15.44
N ALA A 280 -9.52 -14.22 14.82
CA ALA A 280 -10.29 -14.97 13.84
C ALA A 280 -9.48 -15.26 12.56
N VAL A 281 -8.68 -14.29 12.10
CA VAL A 281 -7.77 -14.48 10.95
C VAL A 281 -6.69 -15.51 11.29
N ASP A 282 -6.05 -15.42 12.46
CA ASP A 282 -5.03 -16.38 12.89
C ASP A 282 -5.59 -17.81 13.01
N SER A 283 -6.81 -17.94 13.55
CA SER A 283 -7.50 -19.23 13.66
C SER A 283 -7.82 -19.82 12.29
N LEU A 284 -8.30 -19.00 11.35
CA LEU A 284 -8.59 -19.44 9.98
C LEU A 284 -7.31 -19.87 9.23
N GLN A 285 -6.20 -19.16 9.41
CA GLN A 285 -4.92 -19.53 8.82
C GLN A 285 -4.43 -20.87 9.39
N SER A 286 -4.50 -21.05 10.70
CA SER A 286 -4.14 -22.31 11.37
C SER A 286 -4.99 -23.47 10.88
N GLU A 287 -6.32 -23.28 10.79
CA GLU A 287 -7.23 -24.31 10.26
C GLU A 287 -6.91 -24.66 8.80
N CYS A 288 -6.58 -23.67 7.97
CA CYS A 288 -6.15 -23.90 6.59
C CYS A 288 -4.87 -24.74 6.51
N ASP A 289 -3.90 -24.51 7.38
CA ASP A 289 -2.66 -25.27 7.41
C ASP A 289 -2.87 -26.71 7.94
N ASP A 290 -3.68 -26.88 8.99
CA ASP A 290 -4.07 -28.20 9.51
C ASP A 290 -4.85 -29.02 8.47
N LEU A 291 -5.77 -28.39 7.74
CA LEU A 291 -6.51 -29.03 6.65
C LEU A 291 -5.60 -29.43 5.50
N ARG A 292 -4.60 -28.60 5.14
CA ARG A 292 -3.60 -28.93 4.11
C ARG A 292 -2.77 -30.14 4.52
N GLU A 293 -2.29 -30.19 5.77
CA GLU A 293 -1.54 -31.34 6.30
C GLU A 293 -2.40 -32.61 6.35
N THR A 294 -3.66 -32.48 6.78
CA THR A 294 -4.61 -33.59 6.82
C THR A 294 -4.87 -34.14 5.42
N VAL A 295 -5.07 -33.26 4.41
CA VAL A 295 -5.25 -33.67 3.02
C VAL A 295 -4.02 -34.39 2.49
N SER A 296 -2.80 -33.91 2.82
CA SER A 296 -1.56 -34.59 2.45
C SER A 296 -1.50 -36.00 3.03
N THR A 297 -1.72 -36.11 4.35
CA THR A 297 -1.70 -37.39 5.08
C THR A 297 -2.75 -38.37 4.54
N LEU A 298 -3.96 -37.90 4.27
CA LEU A 298 -5.03 -38.76 3.74
C LEU A 298 -4.72 -39.24 2.32
N ARG A 299 -4.10 -38.40 1.49
CA ARG A 299 -3.63 -38.82 0.15
C ARG A 299 -2.54 -39.88 0.27
N GLU A 300 -1.57 -39.71 1.16
CA GLU A 300 -0.51 -40.71 1.37
C GLU A 300 -1.09 -42.06 1.81
N ARG A 301 -2.03 -42.05 2.76
CA ARG A 301 -2.73 -43.26 3.23
C ARG A 301 -3.56 -43.92 2.14
N LEU A 302 -4.19 -43.13 1.25
CA LEU A 302 -4.95 -43.66 0.12
C LEU A 302 -4.02 -44.41 -0.85
N VAL A 303 -2.85 -43.82 -1.14
CA VAL A 303 -1.83 -44.47 -1.96
C VAL A 303 -1.34 -45.76 -1.29
N ASP A 304 -1.01 -45.74 0.00
CA ASP A 304 -0.52 -46.94 0.70
C ASP A 304 -1.54 -48.08 0.74
N SER A 305 -2.82 -47.75 0.94
CA SER A 305 -3.92 -48.71 0.86
C SER A 305 -4.00 -49.29 -0.55
N ARG A 306 -3.90 -48.45 -1.59
CA ARG A 306 -3.95 -48.90 -2.98
C ARG A 306 -2.78 -49.82 -3.31
N LEU A 307 -1.57 -49.51 -2.85
CA LEU A 307 -0.40 -50.37 -3.04
C LEU A 307 -0.56 -51.72 -2.33
N THR A 308 -1.23 -51.74 -1.18
CA THR A 308 -1.56 -52.99 -0.48
C THR A 308 -2.52 -53.84 -1.31
N ASP A 309 -3.60 -53.25 -1.82
CA ASP A 309 -4.55 -53.96 -2.70
C ASP A 309 -3.85 -54.50 -3.96
N LEU A 310 -2.94 -53.72 -4.56
CA LEU A 310 -2.19 -54.13 -5.74
C LEU A 310 -1.22 -55.28 -5.49
N ARG A 311 -0.75 -55.47 -4.25
CA ARG A 311 0.09 -56.62 -3.87
C ARG A 311 -0.70 -57.92 -3.89
N ASP A 312 -1.97 -57.89 -3.48
CA ASP A 312 -2.84 -59.07 -3.52
C ASP A 312 -3.16 -59.51 -4.97
N ASP A 313 -3.08 -58.57 -5.93
CA ASP A 313 -3.33 -58.77 -7.37
C ASP A 313 -2.04 -58.79 -8.23
N ALA A 314 -0.88 -59.01 -7.60
CA ALA A 314 0.41 -59.10 -8.27
C ALA A 314 0.46 -60.28 -9.25
N ILE A 315 1.19 -60.12 -10.35
CA ILE A 315 1.29 -61.14 -11.41
C ILE A 315 2.67 -61.78 -11.42
N GLU A 316 2.72 -63.07 -11.75
CA GLU A 316 3.96 -63.84 -11.95
C GLU A 316 4.28 -63.92 -13.43
N ALA A 317 5.47 -63.48 -13.84
CA ALA A 317 5.95 -63.62 -15.20
C ALA A 317 7.47 -63.73 -15.27
N ASP A 318 7.96 -64.64 -16.12
CA ASP A 318 9.39 -64.97 -16.26
C ASP A 318 10.12 -65.26 -14.93
N GLY A 319 9.38 -65.83 -13.97
CA GLY A 319 9.89 -66.14 -12.63
C GLY A 319 10.10 -64.92 -11.73
N ARG A 320 9.39 -63.82 -12.02
CA ARG A 320 9.43 -62.55 -11.27
C ARG A 320 8.01 -62.12 -10.89
N THR A 321 7.89 -61.47 -9.74
CA THR A 321 6.62 -60.94 -9.27
C THR A 321 6.48 -59.46 -9.63
N TRP A 322 5.41 -59.10 -10.35
CA TRP A 322 5.13 -57.74 -10.81
C TRP A 322 3.92 -57.14 -10.10
N LEU A 323 4.11 -55.95 -9.52
CA LEU A 323 3.04 -55.10 -9.02
C LEU A 323 2.68 -54.06 -10.09
N VAL A 324 1.52 -54.21 -10.71
CA VAL A 324 1.07 -53.31 -11.78
C VAL A 324 -0.33 -52.78 -11.47
N GLY A 325 -0.47 -51.46 -11.46
CA GLY A 325 -1.78 -50.84 -11.27
C GLY A 325 -1.79 -49.32 -11.27
N THR A 326 -3.00 -48.78 -11.16
CA THR A 326 -3.25 -47.35 -11.11
C THR A 326 -3.22 -46.80 -9.67
N VAL A 327 -2.60 -45.63 -9.51
CA VAL A 327 -2.52 -44.87 -8.26
C VAL A 327 -2.91 -43.42 -8.53
N THR A 328 -3.83 -42.87 -7.74
CA THR A 328 -4.35 -41.51 -7.95
C THR A 328 -3.50 -40.44 -7.25
N GLY A 329 -3.47 -39.24 -7.84
CA GLY A 329 -2.98 -38.04 -7.15
C GLY A 329 -1.45 -37.92 -7.02
N LEU A 330 -0.69 -38.70 -7.79
CA LEU A 330 0.76 -38.61 -7.87
C LEU A 330 1.19 -38.20 -9.28
N ASN A 331 2.26 -37.42 -9.34
CA ASN A 331 2.97 -37.14 -10.60
C ASN A 331 4.02 -38.24 -10.85
N ALA A 332 4.72 -38.15 -11.99
CA ALA A 332 5.75 -39.13 -12.38
C ALA A 332 6.79 -39.41 -11.28
N ASN A 333 7.32 -38.38 -10.61
CA ASN A 333 8.29 -38.55 -9.52
C ASN A 333 7.65 -39.29 -8.32
N GLY A 334 6.46 -38.88 -7.90
CA GLY A 334 5.75 -39.53 -6.80
C GLY A 334 5.42 -40.99 -7.09
N LEU A 335 5.08 -41.33 -8.33
CA LEU A 335 4.85 -42.72 -8.75
C LEU A 335 6.15 -43.53 -8.72
N ALA A 336 7.26 -42.97 -9.22
CA ALA A 336 8.56 -43.63 -9.18
C ALA A 336 9.05 -43.87 -7.74
N ASP A 337 8.92 -42.87 -6.87
CA ASP A 337 9.28 -42.99 -5.45
C ASP A 337 8.46 -44.08 -4.73
N ARG A 338 7.17 -44.20 -5.06
CA ARG A 338 6.29 -45.24 -4.50
C ARG A 338 6.58 -46.61 -5.11
N ALA A 339 6.91 -46.69 -6.39
CA ALA A 339 7.34 -47.92 -7.03
C ALA A 339 8.66 -48.42 -6.40
N GLU A 340 9.62 -47.53 -6.14
CA GLU A 340 10.87 -47.84 -5.43
C GLU A 340 10.63 -48.42 -4.04
N GLN A 341 9.66 -47.87 -3.30
CA GLN A 341 9.29 -48.38 -1.98
C GLN A 341 8.51 -49.69 -2.03
N ALA A 342 7.86 -49.99 -3.16
CA ALA A 342 7.04 -51.17 -3.32
C ALA A 342 7.86 -52.43 -3.65
N VAL A 343 8.99 -52.29 -4.36
CA VAL A 343 9.90 -53.39 -4.72
C VAL A 343 10.74 -53.88 -3.52
N GLY A 344 11.01 -55.18 -3.45
CA GLY A 344 11.67 -55.79 -2.29
C GLY A 344 11.39 -57.29 -2.16
N ASP A 345 11.19 -57.76 -0.93
CA ASP A 345 11.16 -59.19 -0.56
C ASP A 345 10.21 -60.06 -1.40
N ASP A 346 9.04 -59.54 -1.78
CA ASP A 346 8.01 -60.29 -2.52
C ASP A 346 7.64 -59.67 -3.89
N ILE A 347 8.27 -58.55 -4.28
CA ILE A 347 7.96 -57.82 -5.53
C ILE A 347 9.26 -57.46 -6.25
N ASP A 348 9.47 -58.01 -7.45
CA ASP A 348 10.67 -57.78 -8.26
C ASP A 348 10.56 -56.54 -9.16
N VAL A 349 9.35 -56.21 -9.61
CA VAL A 349 9.07 -55.05 -10.47
C VAL A 349 7.77 -54.38 -10.00
N ALA A 350 7.79 -53.07 -9.85
CA ALA A 350 6.59 -52.27 -9.59
C ALA A 350 6.42 -51.24 -10.72
N ALA A 351 5.29 -51.27 -11.41
CA ALA A 351 4.91 -50.31 -12.45
C ALA A 351 3.58 -49.65 -12.08
N LEU A 352 3.66 -48.39 -11.67
CA LEU A 352 2.53 -47.62 -11.18
C LEU A 352 2.17 -46.53 -12.18
N VAL A 353 0.90 -46.53 -12.60
CA VAL A 353 0.38 -45.55 -13.55
C VAL A 353 -0.52 -44.57 -12.78
N ASP A 354 -0.51 -43.31 -13.15
CA ASP A 354 -1.53 -42.38 -12.67
C ASP A 354 -2.93 -42.77 -13.23
N ALA A 355 -4.00 -42.48 -12.50
CA ALA A 355 -5.35 -42.85 -12.92
C ALA A 355 -5.80 -42.16 -14.22
N ASP A 356 -5.32 -40.94 -14.47
CA ASP A 356 -5.58 -40.21 -15.73
C ASP A 356 -4.69 -40.71 -16.88
N GLY A 357 -3.76 -41.62 -16.60
CA GLY A 357 -2.90 -42.26 -17.58
C GLY A 357 -1.82 -41.36 -18.17
N GLN A 358 -1.51 -40.22 -17.56
CA GLN A 358 -0.49 -39.27 -18.05
C GLN A 358 0.91 -39.60 -17.56
N TYR A 359 1.04 -40.26 -16.41
CA TYR A 359 2.32 -40.53 -15.76
C TYR A 359 2.52 -42.01 -15.43
N LEU A 360 3.78 -42.45 -15.48
CA LEU A 360 4.23 -43.78 -15.14
C LEU A 360 5.47 -43.70 -14.25
N GLY A 361 5.52 -44.49 -13.18
CA GLY A 361 6.73 -44.76 -12.42
C GLY A 361 7.01 -46.26 -12.39
N VAL A 362 8.25 -46.65 -12.69
CA VAL A 362 8.69 -48.05 -12.68
C VAL A 362 9.91 -48.20 -11.79
N ALA A 363 9.92 -49.21 -10.93
CA ALA A 363 11.10 -49.62 -10.18
C ALA A 363 11.28 -51.15 -10.21
N THR A 364 12.50 -51.62 -9.95
CA THR A 364 12.84 -53.04 -9.95
C THR A 364 13.98 -53.37 -8.98
N THR A 365 13.95 -54.58 -8.41
CA THR A 365 15.07 -55.17 -7.62
C THR A 365 16.26 -55.56 -8.51
N GLY A 366 16.06 -55.64 -9.83
CA GLY A 366 17.09 -55.91 -10.83
C GLY A 366 16.71 -57.03 -11.82
N GLY A 367 17.40 -57.06 -12.96
CA GLY A 367 17.24 -58.07 -14.00
C GLY A 367 16.14 -57.77 -15.04
N VAL A 368 15.28 -56.78 -14.79
CA VAL A 368 14.54 -56.04 -15.82
C VAL A 368 15.10 -54.62 -15.79
N ASP A 369 15.25 -53.96 -16.92
CA ASP A 369 15.61 -52.54 -16.94
C ASP A 369 14.33 -51.69 -16.86
N ALA A 370 14.20 -50.90 -15.80
CA ALA A 370 13.02 -50.03 -15.60
C ALA A 370 12.86 -49.01 -16.73
N GLY A 371 13.97 -48.56 -17.34
CA GLY A 371 13.97 -47.67 -18.50
C GLY A 371 13.38 -48.36 -19.72
N GLU A 372 13.74 -49.61 -19.99
CA GLU A 372 13.19 -50.38 -21.12
C GLU A 372 11.67 -50.60 -20.99
N VAL A 373 11.16 -50.78 -19.76
CA VAL A 373 9.71 -50.85 -19.51
C VAL A 373 9.03 -49.52 -19.84
N VAL A 374 9.59 -48.40 -19.41
CA VAL A 374 9.08 -47.06 -19.74
C VAL A 374 9.14 -46.79 -21.25
N ASP A 375 10.24 -47.16 -21.91
CA ASP A 375 10.41 -47.02 -23.36
C ASP A 375 9.36 -47.84 -24.13
N SER A 376 9.04 -49.04 -23.66
CA SER A 376 8.00 -49.88 -24.26
C SER A 376 6.61 -49.26 -24.13
N VAL A 377 6.28 -48.70 -22.97
CA VAL A 377 4.99 -48.01 -22.74
C VAL A 377 4.89 -46.73 -23.58
N THR A 378 5.96 -45.93 -23.63
CA THR A 378 5.97 -44.67 -24.40
C THR A 378 5.99 -44.90 -25.91
N ALA A 379 6.53 -46.04 -26.38
CA ALA A 379 6.45 -46.43 -27.79
C ALA A 379 5.02 -46.75 -28.22
N GLU A 380 4.21 -47.36 -27.35
CA GLU A 380 2.80 -47.71 -27.63
C GLU A 380 1.86 -46.51 -27.43
N PHE A 381 1.96 -45.81 -26.30
CA PHE A 381 0.99 -44.78 -25.89
C PHE A 381 1.50 -43.34 -26.06
N GLY A 382 2.65 -43.14 -26.68
CA GLY A 382 3.27 -41.82 -26.84
C GLY A 382 3.90 -41.28 -25.56
N GLY A 383 4.33 -40.01 -25.59
CA GLY A 383 5.01 -39.37 -24.46
C GLY A 383 6.52 -39.60 -24.46
N GLY A 384 7.13 -39.44 -23.29
CA GLY A 384 8.57 -39.66 -23.10
C GLY A 384 8.94 -39.93 -21.65
N GLY A 385 10.12 -40.51 -21.44
CA GLY A 385 10.57 -40.91 -20.12
C GLY A 385 12.08 -41.02 -20.00
N GLY A 386 12.52 -41.43 -18.82
CA GLY A 386 13.93 -41.65 -18.52
C GLY A 386 14.16 -42.06 -17.07
N GLY A 387 15.34 -42.61 -16.83
CA GLY A 387 15.69 -43.14 -15.52
C GLY A 387 17.02 -43.86 -15.50
N ARG A 388 17.25 -44.60 -14.42
CA ARG A 388 18.35 -45.56 -14.27
C ARG A 388 17.77 -46.97 -14.40
N PRO A 389 18.61 -48.01 -14.60
CA PRO A 389 18.12 -49.37 -14.79
C PRO A 389 17.21 -49.91 -13.69
N THR A 390 17.35 -49.41 -12.46
CA THR A 390 16.52 -49.83 -11.32
C THR A 390 15.24 -49.01 -11.15
N VAL A 391 15.18 -47.79 -11.71
CA VAL A 391 14.06 -46.85 -11.52
C VAL A 391 13.96 -45.89 -12.69
N ALA A 392 12.78 -45.81 -13.29
CA ALA A 392 12.49 -44.89 -14.37
C ALA A 392 11.08 -44.32 -14.25
N GLN A 393 10.85 -43.23 -14.98
CA GLN A 393 9.55 -42.58 -15.03
C GLN A 393 9.23 -42.10 -16.44
N GLY A 394 7.94 -42.08 -16.77
CA GLY A 394 7.39 -41.59 -18.02
C GLY A 394 6.31 -40.54 -17.79
N GLY A 395 6.14 -39.64 -18.75
CA GLY A 395 5.12 -38.60 -18.72
C GLY A 395 4.61 -38.21 -20.11
N GLY A 396 3.40 -37.67 -20.15
CA GLY A 396 2.74 -37.26 -21.39
C GLY A 396 2.25 -38.44 -22.23
N LEU A 397 1.93 -39.56 -21.57
CA LEU A 397 1.28 -40.71 -22.18
C LEU A 397 -0.16 -40.33 -22.59
N ASP A 398 -0.63 -40.86 -23.72
CA ASP A 398 -1.94 -40.54 -24.31
C ASP A 398 -2.86 -41.78 -24.33
N ALA A 399 -3.15 -42.31 -23.14
CA ALA A 399 -4.07 -43.43 -22.94
C ALA A 399 -4.68 -43.38 -21.54
N ALA A 400 -5.78 -44.11 -21.32
CA ALA A 400 -6.32 -44.26 -19.97
C ALA A 400 -5.38 -45.12 -19.11
N GLY A 401 -5.30 -44.84 -17.81
CA GLY A 401 -4.44 -45.59 -16.90
C GLY A 401 -4.70 -47.10 -16.92
N ASP A 402 -5.95 -47.52 -17.08
CA ASP A 402 -6.33 -48.94 -17.15
C ASP A 402 -5.83 -49.63 -18.43
N ASP A 403 -5.77 -48.92 -19.57
CA ASP A 403 -5.23 -49.46 -20.83
C ASP A 403 -3.72 -49.67 -20.72
N ILE A 404 -3.02 -48.72 -20.10
CA ILE A 404 -1.57 -48.80 -19.83
C ILE A 404 -1.28 -49.95 -18.85
N VAL A 405 -2.09 -50.10 -17.80
CA VAL A 405 -1.98 -51.22 -16.86
C VAL A 405 -2.21 -52.56 -17.55
N ALA A 406 -3.20 -52.67 -18.45
CA ALA A 406 -3.44 -53.89 -19.21
C ALA A 406 -2.22 -54.26 -20.09
N PHE A 407 -1.67 -53.28 -20.81
CA PHE A 407 -0.45 -53.47 -21.59
C PHE A 407 0.75 -53.89 -20.74
N LEU A 408 0.97 -53.23 -19.60
CA LEU A 408 2.05 -53.58 -18.66
C LEU A 408 1.90 -54.98 -18.05
N ARG A 409 0.66 -55.47 -17.88
CA ARG A 409 0.40 -56.84 -17.42
C ARG A 409 0.69 -57.89 -18.50
N ASP A 410 0.57 -57.52 -19.77
CA ASP A 410 0.85 -58.40 -20.92
C ASP A 410 2.31 -58.31 -21.40
N LEU A 411 3.02 -57.21 -21.08
CA LEU A 411 4.42 -56.97 -21.47
C LEU A 411 5.36 -58.15 -21.16
N PRO A 412 5.30 -58.77 -19.97
CA PRO A 412 6.16 -59.91 -19.62
C PRO A 412 5.85 -61.20 -20.39
N ALA A 413 4.75 -61.26 -21.15
CA ALA A 413 4.37 -62.42 -21.96
C ALA A 413 4.82 -62.29 -23.43
N ALA A 414 5.40 -61.15 -23.83
CA ALA A 414 5.93 -60.96 -25.17
C ALA A 414 7.27 -61.70 -25.32
N PRO A 415 7.44 -62.57 -26.35
CA PRO A 415 8.71 -63.24 -26.57
C PRO A 415 9.79 -62.20 -26.87
N ASP A 416 10.92 -62.34 -26.19
CA ASP A 416 12.16 -61.57 -26.36
C ASP A 416 12.39 -61.25 -27.85
N HIS A 417 12.10 -60.02 -28.26
CA HIS A 417 12.40 -59.52 -29.61
C HIS A 417 13.88 -59.13 -29.67
N GLY A 418 14.74 -60.11 -29.37
CA GLY A 418 16.16 -60.07 -29.66
C GLY A 418 16.41 -60.47 -31.11
N ASP A 419 16.47 -59.47 -32.00
CA ASP A 419 17.55 -59.25 -32.98
C ASP A 419 17.29 -57.98 -33.83
#